data_AF-A0A101FR13-F1
#
_entry.id   AF-A0A101FR13-F1
#
_cell.length_a   1.000
_cell.length_b   1.000
_cell.length_c   1.000
_cell.angle_alpha   90.00
_cell.angle_beta   90.00
_cell.angle_gamma   90.00
#
_symmetry.space_group_name_H-M   'P 1'
#
loop_
_entity.id
_entity.type
_entity.pdbx_description
1 polymer ?
#
loop_
_entity_poly.entity_id
_entity_poly.type
_entity_poly.pdbx_seq_one_letter_code
_entity_poly.pdbx_strand_id
1 'polypeptide(L)'
;MRCPICQDRGIILRGQTAVRCVCAKQRALANRFSEAHLSPLMRSHTFANFDFRYYSRHHCDPVKGRSYYETARLAYQAAQEMVEHIKAGRHTDGLLITGQVGSGKTFLACCIANALLDAGKEVLF
;
A
#
# COMPACT_ATOMS: atom_id res chain seq x y z
N MET A 1 19.53 9.27 12.02
CA MET A 1 20.75 8.70 11.42
C MET A 1 21.22 9.63 10.30
N ARG A 2 22.50 10.04 10.32
CA ARG A 2 23.07 10.95 9.32
C ARG A 2 23.44 10.19 8.05
N CYS A 3 22.98 10.61 6.88
CA CYS A 3 23.42 10.00 5.63
C CYS A 3 24.89 10.35 5.38
N PRO A 4 25.81 9.36 5.31
CA PRO A 4 27.25 9.63 5.15
C PRO A 4 27.59 10.24 3.79
N ILE A 5 26.72 10.06 2.79
CA ILE A 5 26.95 10.49 1.41
C ILE A 5 26.64 11.99 1.23
N CYS A 6 25.43 12.41 1.61
CA CYS A 6 24.98 13.80 1.42
C CYS A 6 25.00 14.63 2.69
N GLN A 7 25.39 14.04 3.84
CA GLN A 7 25.34 14.69 5.16
C GLN A 7 23.96 15.30 5.43
N ASP A 8 22.90 14.53 5.15
CA ASP A 8 21.48 14.91 5.25
C ASP A 8 20.96 16.04 4.37
N ARG A 9 21.79 16.64 3.50
CA ARG A 9 21.33 17.65 2.54
C ARG A 9 20.35 17.10 1.49
N GLY A 10 20.35 15.79 1.25
CA GLY A 10 19.53 15.14 0.21
C GLY A 10 20.04 15.34 -1.22
N ILE A 11 21.12 16.10 -1.40
CA ILE A 11 21.79 16.37 -2.67
C ILE A 11 23.30 16.17 -2.53
N ILE A 12 23.95 15.76 -3.61
CA ILE A 12 25.40 15.58 -3.75
C ILE A 12 25.87 16.54 -4.84
N LEU A 13 26.82 17.40 -4.52
CA LEU A 13 27.45 18.30 -5.49
C LEU A 13 28.58 17.54 -6.22
N ARG A 14 28.50 17.49 -7.55
CA ARG A 14 29.56 17.00 -8.44
C ARG A 14 29.96 18.13 -9.38
N GLY A 15 31.00 18.88 -9.01
CA GLY A 15 31.41 20.08 -9.75
C GLY A 15 30.28 21.11 -9.81
N GLN A 16 29.88 21.51 -11.01
CA GLN A 16 28.77 22.46 -11.24
C GLN A 16 27.38 21.79 -11.26
N THR A 17 27.29 20.48 -11.02
CA THR A 17 26.01 19.74 -11.04
C THR A 17 25.58 19.27 -9.66
N ALA A 18 24.29 19.40 -9.35
CA ALA A 18 23.66 18.86 -8.16
C ALA A 18 22.88 17.58 -8.51
N VAL A 19 23.22 16.47 -7.86
CA VAL A 19 22.56 15.18 -8.06
C VAL A 19 21.80 14.79 -6.80
N ARG A 20 20.56 14.30 -6.93
CA ARG A 20 19.79 13.80 -5.78
C ARG A 20 20.50 12.60 -5.14
N CYS A 21 20.64 12.64 -3.82
CA CYS A 21 21.16 11.49 -3.07
C CYS A 21 20.11 10.38 -3.01
N VAL A 22 20.54 9.11 -3.02
CA VAL A 22 19.67 7.95 -2.85
C VAL A 22 18.84 8.00 -1.56
N CYS A 23 19.40 8.55 -0.48
CA CYS A 23 18.68 8.69 0.80
C CYS A 23 17.53 9.69 0.74
N ALA A 24 17.52 10.62 -0.23
CA ALA A 24 16.43 11.58 -0.38
C ALA A 24 15.12 10.89 -0.78
N LYS A 25 15.19 9.87 -1.65
CA LYS A 25 14.03 9.06 -2.03
C LYS A 25 13.49 8.27 -0.83
N GLN A 26 14.37 7.66 -0.06
CA GLN A 26 14.00 6.89 1.14
C GLN A 26 13.38 7.79 2.21
N ARG A 27 13.91 8.99 2.43
CA ARG A 27 13.33 9.97 3.36
C ARG A 27 11.98 10.48 2.90
N ALA A 28 11.83 10.82 1.62
CA ALA A 28 10.54 11.26 1.08
C ALA A 28 9.47 10.19 1.27
N LEU A 29 9.82 8.92 1.01
CA LEU A 29 8.92 7.79 1.25
C LEU A 29 8.60 7.63 2.74
N ALA A 30 9.61 7.67 3.62
CA ALA A 30 9.42 7.57 5.07
C ALA A 30 8.52 8.68 5.64
N ASN A 31 8.67 9.91 5.15
CA ASN A 31 7.85 11.06 5.53
C ASN A 31 6.40 10.85 5.09
N ARG A 32 6.16 10.45 3.83
CA ARG A 32 4.80 10.16 3.34
C ARG A 32 4.11 9.08 4.14
N PHE A 33 4.83 8.02 4.51
CA PHE A 33 4.26 7.00 5.39
C PHE A 33 3.98 7.51 6.81
N SER A 34 4.75 8.50 7.30
CA SER A 34 4.49 9.14 8.60
C SER A 34 3.25 10.03 8.53
N GLU A 35 3.09 10.78 7.44
CA GLU A 35 1.93 11.65 7.16
C GLU A 35 0.66 10.83 6.91
N ALA A 36 0.78 9.65 6.32
CA ALA A 36 -0.32 8.72 6.13
C ALA A 36 -0.80 8.04 7.44
N HIS A 37 -0.20 8.33 8.60
CA HIS A 37 -0.55 7.77 9.91
C HIS A 37 -0.51 6.22 10.00
N LEU A 38 0.25 5.56 9.11
CA LEU A 38 0.41 4.10 9.10
C LEU A 38 1.42 3.63 10.16
N SER A 39 0.97 2.74 11.04
CA SER A 39 1.84 2.07 12.02
C SER A 39 2.92 1.21 11.32
N PRO A 40 4.07 0.91 11.97
CA PRO A 40 5.11 0.08 11.39
C PRO A 40 4.62 -1.30 10.91
N LEU A 41 3.69 -1.93 11.66
CA LEU A 41 3.10 -3.21 11.28
C LEU A 41 2.31 -3.08 9.96
N MET A 42 1.55 -2.01 9.81
CA MET A 42 0.72 -1.79 8.62
C MET A 42 1.55 -1.58 7.35
N ARG A 43 2.77 -1.07 7.47
CA ARG A 43 3.72 -0.95 6.35
C ARG A 43 4.19 -2.31 5.81
N SER A 44 4.11 -3.37 6.61
CA SER A 44 4.43 -4.73 6.16
C SER A 44 3.30 -5.41 5.37
N HIS A 45 2.10 -4.85 5.38
CA HIS A 45 0.93 -5.39 4.71
C HIS A 45 0.94 -4.98 3.23
N THR A 46 1.47 -5.85 2.38
CA THR A 46 1.58 -5.61 0.94
C THR A 46 0.82 -6.69 0.17
N PHE A 47 0.50 -6.41 -1.10
CA PHE A 47 -0.12 -7.41 -1.97
C PHE A 47 0.74 -8.67 -2.14
N ALA A 48 2.06 -8.58 -1.97
CA ALA A 48 2.99 -9.72 -2.01
C ALA A 48 2.88 -10.60 -0.75
N ASN A 49 2.52 -10.00 0.40
CA ASN A 49 2.31 -10.71 1.66
C ASN A 49 0.85 -11.14 1.86
N PHE A 50 -0.04 -10.85 0.91
CA PHE A 50 -1.42 -11.30 0.96
C PHE A 50 -1.48 -12.78 0.60
N ASP A 51 -2.01 -13.59 1.51
CA ASP A 51 -2.04 -15.03 1.35
C ASP A 51 -3.47 -15.58 1.35
N PHE A 52 -3.86 -16.17 0.22
CA PHE A 52 -5.20 -16.75 0.07
C PHE A 52 -5.42 -18.03 0.88
N ARG A 53 -4.36 -18.67 1.41
CA ARG A 53 -4.47 -19.90 2.20
C ARG A 53 -5.24 -19.70 3.50
N TYR A 54 -5.33 -18.48 4.02
CA TYR A 54 -6.12 -18.14 5.20
C TYR A 54 -7.63 -18.12 4.96
N TYR A 55 -8.09 -18.19 3.70
CA TYR A 55 -9.50 -18.09 3.35
C TYR A 55 -10.04 -19.46 2.93
N SER A 56 -11.04 -19.94 3.66
CA SER A 56 -11.67 -21.23 3.39
C SER A 56 -12.39 -21.23 2.03
N ARG A 57 -12.19 -22.30 1.27
CA ARG A 57 -12.94 -22.60 0.04
C ARG A 57 -14.26 -23.32 0.31
N HIS A 58 -14.43 -23.85 1.51
CA HIS A 58 -15.58 -24.69 1.90
C HIS A 58 -16.57 -23.98 2.81
N HIS A 59 -16.12 -22.93 3.51
CA HIS A 59 -17.00 -22.09 4.33
C HIS A 59 -17.52 -20.93 3.49
N CYS A 60 -18.83 -20.91 3.31
CA CYS A 60 -19.53 -19.84 2.61
C CYS A 60 -20.13 -18.83 3.58
N ASP A 61 -20.09 -17.57 3.18
CA ASP A 61 -20.88 -16.53 3.82
C ASP A 61 -22.36 -16.82 3.55
N PRO A 62 -23.20 -17.00 4.59
CA PRO A 62 -24.59 -17.40 4.43
C PRO A 62 -25.46 -16.33 3.78
N VAL A 63 -25.03 -15.07 3.78
CA VAL A 63 -25.75 -13.94 3.16
C VAL A 63 -25.33 -13.78 1.70
N LYS A 64 -24.03 -13.90 1.41
CA LYS A 64 -23.48 -13.68 0.06
C LYS A 64 -23.50 -14.94 -0.82
N GLY A 65 -23.65 -16.12 -0.22
CA GLY A 65 -23.64 -17.41 -0.93
C GLY A 65 -22.30 -17.77 -1.57
N ARG A 66 -21.20 -17.10 -1.18
CA ARG A 66 -19.85 -17.28 -1.71
C ARG A 66 -18.90 -17.77 -0.64
N SER A 67 -17.89 -18.54 -1.04
CA SER A 67 -16.82 -18.92 -0.13
C SER A 67 -16.05 -17.69 0.35
N TYR A 68 -15.43 -17.81 1.53
CA TYR A 68 -14.51 -16.76 2.00
C TYR A 68 -13.34 -16.56 1.03
N TYR A 69 -12.86 -17.62 0.40
CA TYR A 69 -11.84 -17.55 -0.64
C TYR A 69 -12.28 -16.69 -1.84
N GLU A 70 -13.47 -16.93 -2.39
CA GLU A 70 -13.98 -16.15 -3.52
C GLU A 70 -14.21 -14.69 -3.16
N THR A 71 -14.74 -14.43 -1.96
CA THR A 71 -14.95 -13.06 -1.48
C THR A 71 -13.63 -12.32 -1.33
N ALA A 72 -12.61 -12.96 -0.76
CA ALA A 72 -11.27 -12.39 -0.63
C ALA A 72 -10.61 -12.17 -1.99
N ARG A 73 -10.76 -13.10 -2.94
CA ARG A 73 -10.25 -12.97 -4.30
C ARG A 73 -10.86 -11.77 -5.02
N LEU A 74 -12.18 -11.59 -4.93
CA LEU A 74 -12.86 -10.45 -5.54
C LEU A 74 -12.41 -9.12 -4.93
N ALA A 75 -12.32 -9.05 -3.59
CA ALA A 75 -11.84 -7.85 -2.91
C ALA A 75 -10.38 -7.53 -3.30
N TYR A 76 -9.53 -8.56 -3.37
CA TYR A 76 -8.13 -8.42 -3.78
C TYR A 76 -8.01 -7.88 -5.22
N GLN A 77 -8.79 -8.42 -6.16
CA GLN A 77 -8.80 -7.96 -7.54
C GLN A 77 -9.26 -6.50 -7.64
N ALA A 78 -10.37 -6.13 -6.99
CA ALA A 78 -10.87 -4.76 -6.97
C ALA A 78 -9.84 -3.78 -6.37
N ALA A 79 -9.12 -4.20 -5.31
CA ALA A 79 -8.06 -3.42 -4.71
C ALA A 79 -6.87 -3.19 -5.67
N GLN A 80 -6.44 -4.21 -6.41
CA GLN A 80 -5.38 -4.08 -7.41
C GLN A 80 -5.81 -3.16 -8.56
N GLU A 81 -7.01 -3.34 -9.08
CA GLU A 81 -7.56 -2.50 -10.16
C GLU A 81 -7.65 -1.04 -9.75
N MET A 82 -8.14 -0.74 -8.53
CA MET A 82 -8.17 0.61 -7.98
C MET A 82 -6.76 1.23 -7.93
N VAL A 83 -5.75 0.48 -7.47
CA VAL A 83 -4.36 0.95 -7.42
C VAL A 83 -3.84 1.29 -8.82
N GLU A 84 -4.06 0.42 -9.81
CA GLU A 84 -3.61 0.67 -11.18
C GLU A 84 -4.32 1.87 -11.82
N HIS A 85 -5.63 2.03 -11.57
CA HIS A 85 -6.38 3.21 -12.04
C HIS A 85 -5.85 4.52 -11.45
N ILE A 86 -5.61 4.57 -10.13
CA ILE A 86 -5.07 5.76 -9.47
C ILE A 86 -3.64 6.05 -9.94
N LYS A 87 -2.80 5.02 -10.11
CA LYS A 87 -1.44 5.17 -10.67
C LYS A 87 -1.49 5.79 -12.07
N ALA A 88 -2.40 5.32 -12.92
CA ALA A 88 -2.63 5.85 -14.26
C ALA A 88 -3.30 7.24 -14.30
N GLY A 89 -3.67 7.82 -13.14
CA GLY A 89 -4.32 9.12 -13.07
C GLY A 89 -5.77 9.12 -13.59
N ARG A 90 -6.41 7.95 -13.63
CA ARG A 90 -7.82 7.82 -14.04
C ARG A 90 -8.73 8.16 -12.86
N HIS A 91 -9.86 8.78 -13.16
CA HIS A 91 -10.97 8.83 -12.20
C HIS A 91 -11.49 7.41 -11.98
N THR A 92 -11.63 7.03 -10.72
CA THR A 92 -12.15 5.72 -10.31
C THR A 92 -13.19 5.93 -9.22
N ASP A 93 -14.20 5.06 -9.19
CA ASP A 93 -15.12 4.98 -8.06
C ASP A 93 -14.38 4.54 -6.79
N GLY A 94 -14.95 4.88 -5.64
CA GLY A 94 -14.45 4.42 -4.34
C GLY A 94 -14.71 2.92 -4.12
N LEU A 95 -13.83 2.27 -3.35
CA LEU A 95 -13.95 0.86 -2.99
C LEU A 95 -14.42 0.70 -1.54
N LEU A 96 -15.58 0.06 -1.34
CA LEU A 96 -16.08 -0.31 -0.02
C LEU A 96 -15.82 -1.80 0.25
N ILE A 97 -15.00 -2.10 1.26
CA ILE A 97 -14.68 -3.48 1.67
C ILE A 97 -15.53 -3.87 2.88
N THR A 98 -16.41 -4.86 2.73
CA THR A 98 -17.30 -5.35 3.80
C THR A 98 -17.05 -6.81 4.16
N GLY A 99 -17.21 -7.15 5.45
CA GLY A 99 -17.01 -8.50 5.96
C GLY A 99 -16.87 -8.54 7.48
N GLN A 100 -16.91 -9.75 8.05
CA GLN A 100 -16.82 -9.96 9.51
C GLN A 100 -15.48 -9.50 10.11
N VAL A 101 -15.43 -9.35 11.42
CA VAL A 101 -14.18 -9.04 12.15
C VAL A 101 -13.14 -10.12 11.85
N GLY A 102 -11.88 -9.73 11.66
CA GLY A 102 -10.79 -10.66 11.33
C GLY A 102 -10.71 -11.08 9.85
N SER A 103 -11.61 -10.62 8.98
CA SER A 103 -11.63 -11.03 7.56
C SER A 103 -10.57 -10.36 6.66
N GLY A 104 -9.56 -9.70 7.22
CA GLY A 104 -8.46 -9.09 6.45
C GLY A 104 -8.75 -7.73 5.78
N LYS A 105 -9.87 -7.05 6.10
CA LYS A 105 -10.24 -5.75 5.48
C LYS A 105 -9.16 -4.68 5.66
N THR A 106 -8.72 -4.47 6.90
CA THR A 106 -7.66 -3.50 7.22
C THR A 106 -6.34 -3.86 6.54
N PHE A 107 -5.99 -5.15 6.48
CA PHE A 107 -4.80 -5.61 5.78
C PHE A 107 -4.85 -5.22 4.29
N LEU A 108 -5.99 -5.44 3.64
CA LEU A 108 -6.17 -5.10 2.22
C LEU A 108 -6.17 -3.58 1.98
N ALA A 109 -6.78 -2.79 2.88
CA ALA A 109 -6.68 -1.34 2.83
C ALA A 109 -5.22 -0.87 2.96
N CYS A 110 -4.43 -1.47 3.86
CA CYS A 110 -3.00 -1.19 3.98
C CYS A 110 -2.24 -1.57 2.69
N CYS A 111 -2.60 -2.68 2.01
CA CYS A 111 -1.99 -3.06 0.74
C CYS A 111 -2.17 -1.96 -0.32
N ILE A 112 -3.38 -1.40 -0.43
CA ILE A 112 -3.68 -0.29 -1.34
C ILE A 112 -2.84 0.94 -0.97
N ALA A 113 -2.86 1.34 0.31
CA ALA A 113 -2.13 2.51 0.78
C ALA A 113 -0.61 2.40 0.53
N ASN A 114 -0.02 1.26 0.90
CA ASN A 114 1.41 1.01 0.70
C ASN A 114 1.78 1.03 -0.79
N ALA A 115 0.98 0.42 -1.66
CA ALA A 115 1.24 0.41 -3.10
C ALA A 115 1.16 1.82 -3.73
N LEU A 116 0.22 2.65 -3.27
CA LEU A 116 0.08 4.04 -3.72
C LEU A 116 1.21 4.94 -3.22
N LEU A 117 1.63 4.77 -1.96
CA LEU A 117 2.76 5.48 -1.37
C LEU A 117 4.08 5.13 -2.08
N ASP A 118 4.29 3.86 -2.42
CA ASP A 118 5.43 3.39 -3.21
C ASP A 118 5.43 3.95 -4.64
N ALA A 119 4.24 4.10 -5.25
CA ALA A 119 4.04 4.79 -6.51
C ALA A 119 4.17 6.32 -6.40
N GLY A 120 4.39 6.83 -5.19
CA GLY A 120 4.65 8.22 -4.89
C GLY A 120 3.41 9.12 -4.83
N LYS A 121 2.22 8.52 -4.67
CA LYS A 121 0.97 9.23 -4.40
C LYS A 121 0.88 9.58 -2.91
N GLU A 122 0.14 10.64 -2.62
CA GLU A 122 -0.22 10.99 -1.23
C GLU A 122 -1.44 10.19 -0.81
N VAL A 123 -1.41 9.68 0.41
CA VAL A 123 -2.47 8.83 0.98
C VAL A 123 -2.70 9.27 2.41
N LEU A 124 -3.98 9.35 2.80
CA LEU A 124 -4.40 9.44 4.20
C LEU A 124 -5.05 8.11 4.57
N PHE A 125 -4.62 7.53 5.69
CA PHE A 125 -5.15 6.27 6.22
C PHE A 125 -5.84 6.49 7.56
#